data_AF-A0A2I2F2P6-F1
#
_entry.id   AF-A0A2I2F2P6-F1
#
_cell.length_a   1.000
_cell.length_b   1.000
_cell.length_c   1.000
_cell.angle_alpha   90.00
_cell.angle_beta   90.00
_cell.angle_gamma   90.00
#
_symmetry.space_group_name_H-M   'P 1'
#
loop_
_entity.id
_entity.type
_entity.pdbx_description
1 polymer ?
#
loop_
_entity_poly.entity_id
_entity_poly.type
_entity_poly.pdbx_seq_one_letter_code
_entity_poly.pdbx_strand_id
1 'polypeptide(L)'
;MTVYLAIPILDELVRIVEDHPDHEDTVKAMASGILNYHFPPTNGYTVTPEQNSDYTAMVTLRIRRYFPGDRGLADHTVVGVERAKDSLNASLGQLENALEHINIKFGRGWAIVVHGYTFNFYEYHASLPEHARLIPWGPPSQQQQNSFHAREDGVVIDWMLRHMAQNDRPVNM
;
A
#
# COMPACT_ATOMS: atom_id res chain seq x y z
N MET A 1 17.22 -1.71 -12.12
CA MET A 1 17.22 -0.24 -12.28
C MET A 1 16.10 0.27 -11.39
N THR A 2 16.45 0.87 -10.25
CA THR A 2 15.47 1.29 -9.23
C THR A 2 14.85 2.61 -9.65
N VAL A 3 13.51 2.68 -9.75
CA VAL A 3 12.89 3.75 -10.55
C VAL A 3 12.44 4.94 -9.70
N TYR A 4 11.97 4.71 -8.46
CA TYR A 4 11.59 5.81 -7.57
C TYR A 4 12.77 6.37 -6.76
N LEU A 5 13.75 5.56 -6.34
CA LEU A 5 14.96 6.05 -5.65
C LEU A 5 15.86 6.90 -6.56
N ALA A 6 15.65 6.87 -7.88
CA ALA A 6 16.32 7.80 -8.80
C ALA A 6 15.80 9.25 -8.65
N ILE A 7 14.69 9.45 -7.93
CA ILE A 7 14.14 10.77 -7.61
C ILE A 7 14.73 11.21 -6.27
N PRO A 8 15.54 12.30 -6.22
CA PRO A 8 16.28 12.68 -5.02
C PRO A 8 15.40 12.89 -3.78
N ILE A 9 14.21 13.48 -3.95
CA ILE A 9 13.31 13.71 -2.81
C ILE A 9 12.75 12.39 -2.24
N LEU A 10 12.53 11.37 -3.07
CA LEU A 10 12.06 10.07 -2.59
C LEU A 10 13.18 9.28 -1.92
N ASP A 11 14.39 9.34 -2.47
CA ASP A 11 15.58 8.74 -1.86
C ASP A 11 15.86 9.32 -0.47
N GLU A 12 15.77 10.65 -0.34
CA GLU A 12 15.95 11.35 0.93
C GLU A 12 14.83 11.02 1.93
N LEU A 13 13.57 10.91 1.49
CA LEU A 13 12.48 10.48 2.36
C LEU A 13 12.69 9.06 2.88
N VAL A 14 13.17 8.14 2.04
CA VAL A 14 13.52 6.78 2.47
C VAL A 14 14.64 6.83 3.50
N ARG A 15 15.70 7.61 3.24
CA ARG A 15 16.83 7.80 4.18
C ARG A 15 16.38 8.35 5.54
N ILE A 16 15.51 9.36 5.54
CA ILE A 16 14.98 9.96 6.78
C ILE A 16 14.18 8.94 7.59
N VAL A 17 13.37 8.10 6.93
CA VAL A 17 12.59 7.05 7.60
C VAL A 17 13.49 5.91 8.09
N GLU A 18 14.57 5.56 7.40
CA GLU A 18 15.57 4.62 7.89
C GLU A 18 16.22 5.13 9.19
N ASP A 19 16.55 6.43 9.26
CA ASP A 19 17.14 7.06 10.45
C ASP A 19 16.11 7.23 11.60
N HIS A 20 14.85 7.54 11.25
CA HIS A 20 13.79 7.87 12.20
C HIS A 20 12.48 7.12 11.86
N PRO A 21 12.46 5.78 11.99
CA PRO A 21 11.33 4.95 11.53
C PRO A 21 10.07 5.09 12.41
N ASP A 22 10.20 5.77 13.55
CA ASP A 22 9.11 6.02 14.50
C ASP A 22 8.41 7.37 14.29
N HIS A 23 8.85 8.16 13.32
CA HIS A 23 8.24 9.46 13.02
C HIS A 23 7.10 9.27 12.01
N GLU A 24 5.86 9.26 12.51
CA GLU A 24 4.66 8.96 11.73
C GLU A 24 4.54 9.80 10.45
N ASP A 25 4.83 11.10 10.54
CA ASP A 25 4.72 12.02 9.41
C ASP A 25 5.77 11.77 8.32
N THR A 26 6.98 11.32 8.66
CA THR A 26 8.00 10.99 7.67
C THR A 26 7.67 9.67 6.97
N VAL A 27 7.15 8.68 7.70
CA VAL A 27 6.67 7.42 7.11
C VAL A 27 5.52 7.69 6.13
N LYS A 28 4.55 8.53 6.51
CA LYS A 28 3.47 8.97 5.62
C LYS A 28 3.98 9.69 4.39
N ALA A 29 4.92 10.62 4.54
CA ALA A 29 5.50 11.36 3.42
C ALA A 29 6.22 10.42 2.44
N MET A 30 7.02 9.47 2.96
CA MET A 30 7.69 8.45 2.15
C MET A 30 6.66 7.57 1.41
N ALA A 31 5.69 6.98 2.13
CA ALA A 31 4.66 6.14 1.55
C ALA A 31 3.86 6.89 0.48
N SER A 32 3.37 8.08 0.79
CA SER A 32 2.61 8.92 -0.13
C SER A 32 3.43 9.29 -1.38
N GLY A 33 4.70 9.65 -1.21
CA GLY A 33 5.59 9.99 -2.32
C GLY A 33 5.82 8.84 -3.29
N ILE A 34 6.14 7.65 -2.75
CA ILE A 34 6.35 6.43 -3.55
C ILE A 34 5.04 6.02 -4.24
N LEU A 35 3.92 6.03 -3.53
CA LEU A 35 2.63 5.67 -4.13
C LEU A 35 2.19 6.65 -5.22
N ASN A 36 2.33 7.97 -5.02
CA ASN A 36 1.99 8.96 -6.05
C ASN A 36 2.90 8.85 -7.29
N TYR A 37 4.14 8.40 -7.12
CA TYR A 37 5.02 8.11 -8.24
C TYR A 37 4.49 6.95 -9.11
N HIS A 38 3.95 5.90 -8.50
CA HIS A 38 3.43 4.72 -9.19
C HIS A 38 1.97 4.86 -9.67
N PHE A 39 1.17 5.65 -8.97
CA PHE A 39 -0.25 5.86 -9.21
C PHE A 39 -0.56 7.34 -9.50
N PRO A 40 -0.01 7.92 -10.58
CA PRO A 40 -0.16 9.34 -10.84
C PRO A 40 -1.55 9.69 -11.41
N PRO A 41 -2.02 10.94 -11.19
CA PRO A 41 -3.26 11.46 -11.79
C PRO A 41 -3.29 11.39 -13.31
N THR A 42 -2.14 11.52 -13.98
CA THR A 42 -2.03 11.40 -15.44
C THR A 42 -2.42 10.01 -15.95
N ASN A 43 -2.37 8.98 -15.10
CA ASN A 43 -2.78 7.61 -15.41
C ASN A 43 -4.17 7.28 -14.84
N GLY A 44 -4.91 8.29 -14.39
CA GLY A 44 -6.26 8.13 -13.84
C GLY A 44 -6.26 7.59 -12.41
N TYR A 45 -5.21 7.82 -11.62
CA TYR A 45 -5.16 7.43 -10.22
C TYR A 45 -5.12 8.62 -9.26
N THR A 46 -5.61 8.42 -8.05
CA THR A 46 -5.41 9.37 -6.94
C THR A 46 -5.02 8.62 -5.68
N VAL A 47 -4.02 9.13 -4.97
CA VAL A 47 -3.64 8.67 -3.63
C VAL A 47 -4.13 9.72 -2.64
N THR A 48 -5.13 9.39 -1.84
CA THR A 48 -5.74 10.32 -0.88
C THR A 48 -5.64 9.77 0.54
N PRO A 49 -5.16 10.54 1.52
CA PRO A 49 -5.27 10.15 2.91
C PRO A 49 -6.74 10.14 3.32
N GLU A 50 -7.15 9.10 4.03
CA GLU A 50 -8.41 9.05 4.72
C GLU A 50 -8.16 9.40 6.19
N GLN A 51 -8.73 10.53 6.62
CA GLN A 51 -8.79 10.84 8.04
C GLN A 51 -9.96 10.06 8.63
N ASN A 52 -9.67 8.97 9.33
CA ASN A 52 -10.66 8.37 10.21
C ASN A 52 -10.91 9.34 11.38
N SER A 53 -12.16 9.76 11.55
CA SER A 53 -12.61 10.55 12.70
C SER A 53 -12.64 9.75 14.00
N ASP A 54 -12.58 8.42 13.89
CA ASP A 54 -12.50 7.50 15.01
C ASP A 54 -11.04 7.13 15.23
N TYR A 55 -10.51 7.49 16.41
CA TYR A 55 -9.29 7.12 17.15
C TYR A 55 -8.40 5.93 16.69
N THR A 56 -8.22 5.66 15.40
CA THR A 56 -7.28 4.67 14.88
C THR A 56 -5.91 5.32 14.76
N ALA A 57 -4.89 4.70 15.37
CA ALA A 57 -3.51 5.18 15.29
C ALA A 57 -2.95 5.10 13.87
N MET A 58 -3.46 4.18 13.04
CA MET A 58 -3.04 3.99 11.65
C MET A 58 -3.58 5.09 10.73
N VAL A 59 -2.69 5.61 9.88
CA VAL A 59 -3.12 6.43 8.73
C VAL A 59 -3.39 5.56 7.53
N THR A 60 -4.58 5.71 6.97
CA THR A 60 -4.99 4.99 5.76
C THR A 60 -4.82 5.89 4.53
N LEU A 61 -4.13 5.40 3.50
CA LEU A 61 -4.12 6.00 2.17
C LEU A 61 -4.98 5.15 1.24
N ARG A 62 -5.89 5.80 0.52
CA ARG A 62 -6.70 5.15 -0.53
C ARG A 62 -6.13 5.47 -1.90
N ILE A 63 -5.82 4.43 -2.65
CA ILE A 63 -5.48 4.51 -4.06
C ILE A 63 -6.75 4.22 -4.84
N ARG A 64 -7.20 5.20 -5.60
CA ARG A 64 -8.44 5.12 -6.36
C ARG A 64 -8.18 5.28 -7.84
N ARG A 65 -8.99 4.62 -8.67
CA ARG A 65 -8.86 4.64 -10.14
C ARG A 65 -10.11 5.23 -10.79
N TYR A 66 -9.91 6.15 -11.73
CA TYR A 66 -10.94 6.64 -12.64
C TYR A 66 -11.02 5.72 -13.86
N PHE A 67 -12.22 5.24 -14.17
CA PHE A 67 -12.47 4.50 -15.41
C PHE A 67 -13.04 5.44 -16.47
N PRO A 68 -12.43 5.55 -17.67
CA PRO A 68 -12.99 6.34 -18.76
C PRO A 68 -14.40 5.84 -19.11
N GLY A 69 -15.41 6.72 -18.97
CA GLY A 69 -16.81 6.40 -19.26
C GLY A 69 -17.66 5.97 -18.06
N ASP A 70 -17.04 5.69 -16.91
CA ASP A 70 -17.74 5.43 -15.65
C ASP A 70 -17.61 6.68 -14.74
N ARG A 71 -18.71 7.16 -14.16
CA ARG A 71 -18.67 8.34 -13.25
C ARG A 71 -18.16 8.00 -11.85
N GLY A 72 -17.94 6.71 -11.57
CA GLY A 72 -17.54 6.21 -10.26
C GLY A 72 -16.03 6.18 -10.08
N LEU A 73 -15.57 6.78 -8.98
CA LEU A 73 -14.24 6.54 -8.43
C LEU A 73 -14.28 5.22 -7.65
N ALA A 74 -13.49 4.23 -8.04
CA ALA A 74 -13.42 2.94 -7.35
C ALA A 74 -12.13 2.84 -6.53
N ASP A 75 -12.22 2.31 -5.32
CA ASP A 75 -11.05 1.95 -4.52
C ASP A 75 -10.31 0.80 -5.21
N HIS A 76 -9.02 1.01 -5.48
CA HIS A 76 -8.14 0.04 -6.15
C HIS A 76 -7.22 -0.65 -5.14
N THR A 77 -6.63 0.12 -4.22
CA THR A 77 -5.77 -0.38 -3.15
C THR A 77 -6.02 0.43 -1.88
N VAL A 78 -6.03 -0.24 -0.72
CA VAL A 78 -5.95 0.43 0.59
C VAL A 78 -4.58 0.19 1.20
N VAL A 79 -3.98 1.27 1.71
CA VAL A 79 -2.65 1.23 2.32
C VAL A 79 -2.75 1.70 3.77
N GLY A 80 -2.38 0.83 4.70
CA GLY A 80 -2.13 1.22 6.09
C GLY A 80 -0.71 1.74 6.25
N VAL A 81 -0.52 2.84 6.96
CA VAL A 81 0.79 3.45 7.21
C VAL A 81 1.01 3.61 8.72
N GLU A 82 2.09 2.99 9.21
CA GLU A 82 2.38 2.80 10.64
C GLU A 82 3.88 2.97 10.92
N ARG A 83 4.20 3.33 12.16
CA ARG A 83 5.59 3.47 12.62
C ARG A 83 6.20 2.09 12.85
N ALA A 84 7.53 1.97 12.80
CA ALA A 84 8.19 0.66 12.97
C ALA A 84 8.01 0.02 14.36
N LYS A 85 7.77 0.82 15.41
CA LYS A 85 7.47 0.31 16.76
C LYS A 85 6.03 -0.19 16.95
N ASP A 86 5.13 0.15 16.03
CA ASP A 86 3.73 -0.24 16.14
C ASP A 86 3.60 -1.75 15.85
N SER A 87 2.52 -2.37 16.32
CA SER A 87 2.34 -3.82 16.14
C SER A 87 1.80 -4.11 14.76
N LEU A 88 2.58 -4.76 13.90
CA LEU A 88 2.12 -5.17 12.56
C LEU A 88 0.79 -5.95 12.62
N ASN A 89 0.60 -6.84 13.61
CA ASN A 89 -0.65 -7.58 13.77
C ASN A 89 -1.83 -6.66 14.09
N ALA A 90 -1.61 -5.63 14.91
CA ALA A 90 -2.65 -4.64 15.19
C ALA A 90 -2.96 -3.81 13.93
N SER A 91 -1.95 -3.44 13.16
CA SER A 91 -2.09 -2.71 11.90
C SER A 91 -2.82 -3.54 10.84
N LEU A 92 -2.59 -4.86 10.77
CA LEU A 92 -3.35 -5.75 9.89
C LEU A 92 -4.83 -5.81 10.27
N GLY A 93 -5.17 -5.89 11.55
CA GLY A 93 -6.56 -5.81 12.02
C GLY A 93 -7.22 -4.47 11.67
N GLN A 94 -6.51 -3.36 11.86
CA GLN A 94 -7.02 -2.03 11.46
C GLN A 94 -7.21 -1.91 9.95
N LEU A 95 -6.29 -2.48 9.17
CA LEU A 95 -6.38 -2.51 7.71
C LEU A 95 -7.55 -3.37 7.23
N GLU A 96 -7.78 -4.54 7.83
CA GLU A 96 -8.96 -5.36 7.53
C GLU A 96 -10.26 -4.59 7.79
N ASN A 97 -10.38 -3.90 8.93
CA ASN A 97 -11.54 -3.07 9.24
C ASN A 97 -11.74 -1.93 8.23
N ALA A 98 -10.64 -1.26 7.81
CA ALA A 98 -10.71 -0.24 6.77
C ALA A 98 -11.18 -0.83 5.43
N LEU A 99 -10.79 -2.07 5.12
CA LEU A 99 -11.17 -2.80 3.91
C LEU A 99 -12.61 -3.36 3.94
N GLU A 100 -13.29 -3.43 5.09
CA GLU A 100 -14.71 -3.83 5.15
C GLU A 100 -15.65 -2.75 4.62
N HIS A 101 -15.27 -1.48 4.74
CA HIS A 101 -16.12 -0.33 4.41
C HIS A 101 -15.92 0.21 2.99
N ILE A 102 -15.16 -0.49 2.16
CA ILE A 102 -14.84 -0.07 0.80
C ILE A 102 -15.64 -0.83 -0.24
N ASN A 103 -15.92 -0.12 -1.33
CA ASN A 103 -16.58 -0.69 -2.50
C ASN A 103 -15.57 -1.45 -3.36
N ILE A 104 -14.96 -2.50 -2.82
CA ILE A 104 -14.15 -3.43 -3.61
C ILE A 104 -15.09 -4.20 -4.51
N LYS A 105 -15.01 -3.92 -5.81
CA LYS A 105 -15.69 -4.71 -6.83
C LYS A 105 -15.29 -6.19 -6.62
N PHE A 106 -16.28 -7.06 -6.39
CA PHE A 106 -16.15 -8.52 -6.27
C PHE A 106 -15.47 -9.04 -4.98
N GLY A 107 -15.33 -8.21 -3.94
CA GLY A 107 -14.85 -8.68 -2.64
C GLY A 107 -13.39 -9.15 -2.62
N ARG A 108 -12.60 -8.81 -3.65
CA ARG A 108 -11.15 -9.03 -3.71
C ARG A 108 -10.41 -7.80 -4.18
N GLY A 109 -9.33 -7.45 -3.51
CA GLY A 109 -8.58 -6.23 -3.81
C GLY A 109 -7.15 -6.29 -3.31
N TRP A 110 -6.39 -5.27 -3.65
CA TRP A 110 -5.03 -5.11 -3.15
C TRP A 110 -5.03 -4.41 -1.79
N ALA A 111 -4.09 -4.81 -0.94
CA ALA A 111 -3.82 -4.12 0.30
C ALA A 111 -2.32 -4.04 0.57
N ILE A 112 -1.88 -2.95 1.21
CA ILE A 112 -0.47 -2.73 1.57
C ILE A 112 -0.42 -2.27 3.03
N VAL A 113 0.58 -2.74 3.78
CA VAL A 113 0.99 -2.12 5.04
C VAL A 113 2.40 -1.57 4.88
N VAL A 114 2.54 -0.26 5.01
CA VAL A 114 3.84 0.41 5.14
C VAL A 114 4.14 0.55 6.63
N HIS A 115 5.17 -0.16 7.08
CA HIS A 115 5.56 -0.23 8.48
C HIS A 115 7.00 0.27 8.62
N GLY A 116 7.17 1.53 9.03
CA GLY A 116 8.45 2.23 8.92
C GLY A 116 8.93 2.29 7.47
N TYR A 117 10.11 1.75 7.20
CA TYR A 117 10.70 1.66 5.85
C TYR A 117 10.32 0.37 5.09
N THR A 118 9.44 -0.47 5.63
CA THR A 118 9.09 -1.76 5.04
C THR A 118 7.71 -1.74 4.40
N PHE A 119 7.61 -2.26 3.16
CA PHE A 119 6.37 -2.45 2.43
C PHE A 119 5.94 -3.91 2.53
N ASN A 120 4.73 -4.14 3.04
CA ASN A 120 4.10 -5.45 3.12
C ASN A 120 2.92 -5.51 2.16
N PHE A 121 2.88 -6.48 1.27
CA PHE A 121 1.85 -6.59 0.24
C PHE A 121 0.91 -7.75 0.52
N TYR A 122 -0.38 -7.53 0.22
CA TYR A 122 -1.43 -8.49 0.48
C TYR A 122 -2.49 -8.48 -0.62
N GLU A 123 -3.11 -9.64 -0.81
CA GLU A 123 -4.42 -9.75 -1.42
C GLU A 123 -5.48 -9.81 -0.32
N TYR A 124 -6.47 -8.93 -0.41
CA TYR A 124 -7.64 -8.95 0.46
C TYR A 124 -8.75 -9.82 -0.13
N HIS A 125 -9.37 -10.65 0.71
CA HIS A 125 -10.54 -11.48 0.39
C HIS A 125 -11.66 -11.29 1.41
N ALA A 126 -12.73 -10.60 1.01
CA ALA A 126 -13.92 -10.37 1.86
C ALA A 126 -14.65 -11.67 2.26
N SER A 127 -14.50 -12.73 1.47
CA SER A 127 -15.17 -14.03 1.73
C SER A 127 -14.48 -14.87 2.80
N LEU A 128 -13.26 -14.54 3.20
CA LEU A 128 -12.54 -15.29 4.24
C LEU A 128 -12.97 -14.83 5.65
N PRO A 129 -12.77 -15.67 6.67
CA PRO A 129 -13.00 -15.27 8.06
C PRO A 129 -12.18 -14.03 8.44
N GLU A 130 -12.66 -13.25 9.41
CA GLU A 130 -11.89 -12.17 10.02
C GLU A 130 -10.50 -12.67 10.46
N HIS A 131 -9.48 -11.83 10.33
CA HIS A 131 -8.06 -12.13 10.55
C HIS A 131 -7.42 -13.13 9.58
N ALA A 132 -8.19 -13.63 8.61
CA ALA A 132 -7.69 -14.48 7.52
C ALA A 132 -7.94 -13.83 6.15
N ARG A 133 -8.33 -12.54 6.10
CA ARG A 133 -8.72 -11.88 4.86
C ARG A 133 -7.52 -11.32 4.10
N LEU A 134 -6.43 -11.01 4.78
CA LEU A 134 -5.18 -10.54 4.17
C LEU A 134 -4.23 -11.71 3.91
N ILE A 135 -4.13 -12.13 2.65
CA ILE A 135 -3.18 -13.17 2.23
C ILE A 135 -1.88 -12.49 1.78
N PRO A 136 -0.72 -12.84 2.38
CA PRO A 136 0.59 -12.37 1.92
C PRO A 136 0.76 -12.56 0.41
N TRP A 137 1.19 -11.51 -0.29
CA TRP A 137 1.40 -11.58 -1.74
C TRP A 137 2.80 -11.07 -2.10
N GLY A 138 3.48 -11.82 -2.98
CA GLY A 138 4.83 -11.52 -3.42
C GLY A 138 4.99 -11.75 -4.93
N PRO A 139 6.11 -11.30 -5.52
CA PRO A 139 6.38 -11.55 -6.93
C PRO A 139 6.52 -13.06 -7.19
N PRO A 140 6.35 -13.53 -8.45
CA PRO A 140 6.40 -14.95 -8.78
C PRO A 140 7.71 -15.64 -8.36
N SER A 141 8.82 -14.91 -8.33
CA SER A 141 10.12 -15.42 -7.89
C SER A 141 10.24 -15.59 -6.37
N GLN A 142 9.35 -14.96 -5.58
CA GLN A 142 9.41 -14.92 -4.11
C GLN A 142 7.99 -14.99 -3.51
N GLN A 143 7.17 -15.95 -3.95
CA GLN A 143 5.76 -16.05 -3.55
C GLN A 143 5.53 -16.19 -2.03
N GLN A 144 6.53 -16.67 -1.28
CA GLN A 144 6.45 -16.79 0.18
C GLN A 144 6.86 -15.52 0.94
N GLN A 145 7.43 -14.52 0.25
CA GLN A 145 7.87 -13.27 0.85
C GLN A 145 6.95 -12.14 0.37
N ASN A 146 6.37 -11.43 1.32
CA ASN A 146 5.51 -10.27 1.04
C ASN A 146 6.02 -8.97 1.66
N SER A 147 7.17 -9.03 2.34
CA SER A 147 7.76 -7.93 3.10
C SER A 147 9.07 -7.52 2.45
N PHE A 148 9.21 -6.22 2.14
CA PHE A 148 10.30 -5.68 1.34
C PHE A 148 10.76 -4.35 1.90
N HIS A 149 12.07 -4.19 2.06
CA HIS A 149 12.70 -2.97 2.52
C HIS A 149 12.72 -1.92 1.41
N ALA A 150 12.30 -0.67 1.69
CA ALA A 150 12.20 0.39 0.68
C ALA A 150 13.49 0.57 -0.15
N ARG A 151 14.64 0.73 0.52
CA ARG A 151 15.93 0.87 -0.18
C ARG A 151 16.46 -0.43 -0.79
N GLU A 152 16.63 -1.47 0.02
CA GLU A 152 17.29 -2.72 -0.39
C GLU A 152 16.50 -3.50 -1.45
N ASP A 153 15.16 -3.53 -1.32
CA ASP A 153 14.26 -4.25 -2.21
C ASP A 153 13.52 -3.32 -3.20
N GLY A 154 14.03 -2.10 -3.42
CA GLY A 154 13.34 -1.08 -4.21
C GLY A 154 12.97 -1.51 -5.64
N VAL A 155 13.73 -2.45 -6.24
CA VAL A 155 13.41 -3.04 -7.55
C VAL A 155 12.18 -3.95 -7.48
N VAL A 156 12.06 -4.72 -6.39
CA VAL A 156 10.90 -5.59 -6.16
C VAL A 156 9.66 -4.75 -5.90
N ILE A 157 9.78 -3.72 -5.05
CA ILE A 157 8.68 -2.78 -4.78
C ILE A 157 8.22 -2.07 -6.07
N ASP A 158 9.14 -1.60 -6.91
CA ASP A 158 8.80 -0.99 -8.20
C ASP A 158 8.02 -1.97 -9.10
N TRP A 159 8.47 -3.23 -9.17
CA TRP A 159 7.76 -4.26 -9.94
C TRP A 159 6.36 -4.52 -9.37
N MET A 160 6.24 -4.69 -8.05
CA MET A 160 4.99 -4.95 -7.35
C MET A 160 3.97 -3.84 -7.61
N LEU A 161 4.36 -2.58 -7.40
CA LEU A 161 3.46 -1.43 -7.56
C LEU A 161 3.06 -1.22 -9.03
N ARG A 162 3.96 -1.46 -10.00
CA ARG A 162 3.61 -1.47 -11.43
C ARG A 162 2.64 -2.60 -11.77
N HIS A 163 2.87 -3.80 -11.23
CA HIS A 163 1.98 -4.94 -11.44
C HIS A 163 0.57 -4.62 -10.91
N MET A 164 0.46 -4.06 -9.71
CA MET A 164 -0.80 -3.62 -9.13
C MET A 164 -1.49 -2.52 -9.97
N ALA A 165 -0.74 -1.55 -10.51
CA ALA A 165 -1.30 -0.53 -11.40
C ALA A 165 -1.84 -1.10 -12.73
N GLN A 166 -1.28 -2.21 -13.21
CA GLN A 166 -1.74 -2.87 -14.44
C GLN A 166 -2.92 -3.83 -14.20
N ASN A 167 -3.04 -4.35 -12.98
CA ASN A 167 -4.02 -5.37 -12.63
C ASN A 167 -4.94 -4.85 -11.52
N ASP A 168 -6.21 -4.62 -11.85
CA ASP A 168 -7.20 -4.15 -10.86
C ASP A 168 -7.40 -5.15 -9.71
N ARG A 169 -6.95 -6.39 -9.88
CA ARG A 169 -6.93 -7.43 -8.86
C ARG A 169 -5.69 -8.31 -9.03
N PRO A 170 -5.20 -8.93 -7.95
CA PRO A 170 -4.26 -10.03 -8.05
C PRO A 170 -4.84 -11.13 -8.94
N VAL A 171 -4.07 -11.50 -9.96
CA VAL A 171 -4.40 -12.65 -10.81
C VAL A 171 -3.74 -13.86 -10.16
N ASN A 172 -4.52 -14.91 -9.89
CA ASN A 172 -3.94 -16.19 -9.47
C ASN A 172 -2.87 -16.60 -10.48
N MET A 173 -1.63 -16.77 -10.01
CA MET A 173 -0.55 -17.39 -10.80
C MET A 173 -0.63 -18.91 -10.66
#